data_AF-A0A7R9Q6K5-F1
#
_entry.id   AF-A0A7R9Q6K5-F1
#
_cell.length_a   1.000
_cell.length_b   1.000
_cell.length_c   1.000
_cell.angle_alpha   90.00
_cell.angle_beta   90.00
_cell.angle_gamma   90.00
#
_symmetry.space_group_name_H-M   'P 1'
#
loop_
_entity.id
_entity.type
_entity.pdbx_description
1 polymer ?
#
loop_
_entity_poly.entity_id
_entity_poly.type
_entity_poly.pdbx_seq_one_letter_code
_entity_poly.pdbx_strand_id
1 'polypeptide(L)'
;QSVRQFVTEITKRETKVDILINNAGITFTPEWATADGFEMAFGTNHLGHYLLTLSLLPLMKQSVGTGRPARVVHVSSGLHKSGKIHVENINLRNGAYEPEKAYAQSKLANVLFTRELARRLGPERGVNTYSLHPGAVQTENVRYMKFVQKFVVTIMMKVVGIDVVKGCQTSLYCALDEGLDNESGFYYDNCRRVDDMVSTATDDNCAKQLWQLSEELVRLEDHLKLHDNTFGN
;
A
#
# COMPACT_ATOMS: atom_id res chain seq x y z
N GLN A 1 4.32 12.02 12.72
CA GLN A 1 4.28 13.52 12.61
C GLN A 1 4.54 14.04 11.20
N SER A 2 5.63 13.60 10.53
CA SER A 2 6.01 14.09 9.17
C SER A 2 4.89 14.02 8.13
N VAL A 3 4.12 12.92 8.08
CA VAL A 3 2.96 12.77 7.18
C VAL A 3 1.93 13.90 7.38
N ARG A 4 1.59 14.23 8.63
CA ARG A 4 0.61 15.29 8.92
C ARG A 4 1.13 16.66 8.50
N GLN A 5 2.42 16.94 8.71
CA GLN A 5 3.05 18.18 8.25
C GLN A 5 3.01 18.29 6.72
N PHE A 6 3.32 17.21 6.00
CA PHE A 6 3.20 17.17 4.55
C PHE A 6 1.76 17.48 4.09
N VAL A 7 0.76 16.84 4.70
CA VAL A 7 -0.67 17.08 4.38
C VAL A 7 -1.06 18.54 4.63
N THR A 8 -0.61 19.14 5.75
CA THR A 8 -0.85 20.56 6.04
C THR A 8 -0.24 21.46 4.98
N GLU A 9 0.97 21.17 4.52
CA GLU A 9 1.65 22.00 3.53
C GLU A 9 1.07 21.85 2.12
N ILE A 10 0.71 20.63 1.70
CA ILE A 10 0.14 20.43 0.36
C ILE A 10 -1.27 21.01 0.27
N THR A 11 -2.09 20.92 1.33
CA THR A 11 -3.45 21.51 1.37
C THR A 11 -3.46 23.03 1.29
N LYS A 12 -2.34 23.70 1.62
CA LYS A 12 -2.20 25.16 1.44
C LYS A 12 -1.86 25.54 -0.01
N ARG A 13 -1.32 24.63 -0.80
CA ARG A 13 -0.74 24.89 -2.12
C ARG A 13 -1.64 24.39 -3.24
N GLU A 14 -2.24 23.22 -3.03
CA GLU A 14 -3.04 22.53 -4.03
C GLU A 14 -4.50 22.50 -3.60
N THR A 15 -5.39 22.76 -4.54
CA THR A 15 -6.85 22.68 -4.32
C THR A 15 -7.41 21.30 -4.62
N LYS A 16 -6.63 20.46 -5.32
CA LYS A 16 -7.02 19.10 -5.70
C LYS A 16 -5.80 18.18 -5.87
N VAL A 17 -6.03 16.88 -5.81
CA VAL A 17 -5.02 15.84 -6.13
C VAL A 17 -5.66 14.78 -7.02
N ASP A 18 -5.23 14.68 -8.27
CA ASP A 18 -5.81 13.71 -9.21
C ASP A 18 -5.26 12.28 -8.99
N ILE A 19 -3.97 12.16 -8.64
CA ILE A 19 -3.28 10.87 -8.49
C ILE A 19 -2.38 10.88 -7.25
N LEU A 20 -2.51 9.85 -6.42
CA LEU A 20 -1.60 9.54 -5.30
C LEU A 20 -0.94 8.18 -5.54
N ILE A 21 0.40 8.14 -5.62
CA ILE A 21 1.17 6.89 -5.73
C ILE A 21 1.97 6.66 -4.45
N ASN A 22 1.49 5.73 -3.63
CA ASN A 22 2.14 5.23 -2.44
C ASN A 22 3.24 4.22 -2.82
N ASN A 23 4.34 4.74 -3.38
CA ASN A 23 5.48 3.96 -3.88
C ASN A 23 6.57 3.71 -2.83
N ALA A 24 6.77 4.65 -1.89
CA ALA A 24 7.89 4.58 -0.96
C ALA A 24 7.88 3.27 -0.16
N GLY A 25 9.05 2.66 0.03
CA GLY A 25 9.11 1.43 0.77
C GLY A 25 10.51 1.09 1.24
N ILE A 26 10.55 0.47 2.43
CA ILE A 26 11.74 -0.10 3.02
C ILE A 26 11.56 -1.61 3.16
N THR A 27 12.64 -2.36 3.06
CA THR A 27 12.62 -3.82 3.04
C THR A 27 13.86 -4.39 3.72
N PHE A 28 13.73 -5.62 4.22
CA PHE A 28 14.80 -6.40 4.85
C PHE A 28 15.63 -5.63 5.88
N THR A 29 15.00 -4.76 6.66
CA THR A 29 15.69 -4.03 7.74
C THR A 29 16.09 -4.98 8.85
N PRO A 30 17.03 -4.59 9.73
CA PRO A 30 17.10 -5.16 11.07
C PRO A 30 15.81 -4.89 11.85
N GLU A 31 15.67 -5.49 13.02
CA GLU A 31 14.56 -5.22 13.95
C GLU A 31 14.63 -3.78 14.45
N TRP A 32 14.04 -2.88 13.68
CA TRP A 32 13.99 -1.45 13.93
C TRP A 32 12.56 -1.01 14.17
N ALA A 33 12.43 0.11 14.89
CA ALA A 33 11.18 0.79 15.08
C ALA A 33 11.20 2.17 14.44
N THR A 34 10.05 2.62 13.93
CA THR A 34 9.84 4.01 13.54
C THR A 34 9.90 4.92 14.77
N ALA A 35 9.96 6.24 14.56
CA ALA A 35 9.88 7.21 15.64
C ALA A 35 8.59 7.09 16.47
N ASP A 36 7.52 6.56 15.89
CA ASP A 36 6.23 6.31 16.55
C ASP A 36 6.17 4.91 17.24
N GLY A 37 7.24 4.13 17.19
CA GLY A 37 7.37 2.85 17.89
C GLY A 37 6.83 1.62 17.15
N PHE A 38 6.53 1.76 15.84
CA PHE A 38 6.05 0.66 15.00
C PHE A 38 7.20 -0.09 14.34
N GLU A 39 7.02 -1.37 14.04
CA GLU A 39 7.98 -2.10 13.19
C GLU A 39 8.25 -1.32 11.89
N MET A 40 9.52 -1.20 11.51
CA MET A 40 9.99 -0.27 10.48
C MET A 40 9.30 -0.44 9.12
N ALA A 41 9.17 -1.67 8.61
CA ALA A 41 8.56 -1.93 7.32
C ALA A 41 7.04 -1.70 7.35
N PHE A 42 6.34 -2.17 8.39
CA PHE A 42 4.91 -1.96 8.58
C PHE A 42 4.57 -0.48 8.77
N GLY A 43 5.33 0.22 9.62
CA GLY A 43 5.16 1.64 9.90
C GLY A 43 5.38 2.51 8.66
N THR A 44 6.41 2.20 7.87
CA THR A 44 6.77 2.97 6.67
C THR A 44 5.89 2.63 5.47
N ASN A 45 5.81 1.34 5.12
CA ASN A 45 5.21 0.91 3.85
C ASN A 45 3.68 0.92 3.89
N HIS A 46 3.09 0.79 5.09
CA HIS A 46 1.64 0.69 5.29
C HIS A 46 1.10 1.83 6.15
N LEU A 47 1.46 1.98 7.43
CA LEU A 47 0.82 2.96 8.33
C LEU A 47 1.02 4.42 7.86
N GLY A 48 2.22 4.77 7.39
CA GLY A 48 2.49 6.08 6.83
C GLY A 48 1.62 6.38 5.60
N HIS A 49 1.51 5.42 4.68
CA HIS A 49 0.67 5.53 3.50
C HIS A 49 -0.83 5.50 3.81
N TYR A 50 -1.26 4.71 4.79
CA TYR A 50 -2.63 4.65 5.28
C TYR A 50 -3.07 6.05 5.76
N LEU A 51 -2.28 6.65 6.66
CA LEU A 51 -2.55 7.99 7.16
C LEU A 51 -2.52 9.03 6.03
N LEU A 52 -1.51 8.98 5.15
CA LEU A 52 -1.38 9.92 4.04
C LEU A 52 -2.61 9.86 3.10
N THR A 53 -3.03 8.66 2.74
CA THR A 53 -4.14 8.42 1.81
C THR A 53 -5.44 8.98 2.37
N LEU A 54 -5.78 8.65 3.63
CA LEU A 54 -7.02 9.14 4.23
C LEU A 54 -7.00 10.65 4.47
N SER A 55 -5.83 11.20 4.78
CA SER A 55 -5.68 12.64 4.99
C SER A 55 -5.77 13.45 3.69
N LEU A 56 -5.36 12.89 2.55
CA LEU A 56 -5.48 13.53 1.23
C LEU A 56 -6.81 13.27 0.53
N LEU A 57 -7.58 12.30 1.01
CA LEU A 57 -8.84 11.93 0.40
C LEU A 57 -9.82 13.11 0.20
N PRO A 58 -9.95 14.09 1.12
CA PRO A 58 -10.77 15.28 0.90
C PRO A 58 -10.33 16.10 -0.33
N LEU A 59 -9.03 16.25 -0.57
CA LEU A 59 -8.48 16.93 -1.75
C LEU A 59 -8.69 16.09 -3.01
N MET A 60 -8.52 14.77 -2.92
CA MET A 60 -8.73 13.88 -4.07
C MET A 60 -10.19 13.86 -4.53
N LYS A 61 -11.14 13.98 -3.58
CA LYS A 61 -12.57 14.12 -3.89
C LYS A 61 -12.91 15.41 -4.65
N GLN A 62 -12.06 16.44 -4.61
CA GLN A 62 -12.26 17.66 -5.41
C GLN A 62 -12.00 17.44 -6.91
N SER A 63 -11.31 16.35 -7.27
CA SER A 63 -11.08 15.99 -8.67
C SER A 63 -12.31 15.31 -9.31
N VAL A 64 -13.28 14.88 -8.50
CA VAL A 64 -14.50 14.21 -8.97
C VAL A 64 -15.35 15.18 -9.81
N GLY A 65 -15.83 14.70 -10.97
CA GLY A 65 -16.61 15.51 -11.90
C GLY A 65 -15.78 16.28 -12.93
N THR A 66 -14.44 16.16 -12.92
CA THR A 66 -13.55 16.77 -13.93
C THR A 66 -13.30 15.89 -15.16
N GLY A 67 -14.01 14.77 -15.27
CA GLY A 67 -13.98 13.86 -16.43
C GLY A 67 -13.44 12.46 -16.12
N ARG A 68 -12.64 12.29 -15.06
CA ARG A 68 -12.11 10.97 -14.63
C ARG A 68 -12.05 10.84 -13.10
N PRO A 69 -12.16 9.63 -12.52
CA PRO A 69 -11.97 9.40 -11.10
C PRO A 69 -10.53 9.72 -10.65
N ALA A 70 -10.35 10.26 -9.44
CA ALA A 70 -9.03 10.34 -8.83
C ALA A 70 -8.51 8.92 -8.51
N ARG A 71 -7.19 8.74 -8.45
CA ARG A 71 -6.58 7.41 -8.32
C ARG A 71 -5.58 7.32 -7.19
N VAL A 72 -5.71 6.30 -6.35
CA VAL A 72 -4.72 5.92 -5.35
C VAL A 72 -4.05 4.61 -5.78
N VAL A 73 -2.72 4.60 -5.85
CA VAL A 73 -1.95 3.42 -6.25
C VAL A 73 -1.01 3.00 -5.11
N HIS A 74 -1.18 1.79 -4.59
CA HIS A 74 -0.32 1.22 -3.55
C HIS A 74 0.68 0.22 -4.14
N VAL A 75 1.97 0.50 -4.01
CA VAL A 75 3.01 -0.43 -4.47
C VAL A 75 3.18 -1.54 -3.45
N SER A 76 2.75 -2.74 -3.82
CA SER A 76 2.92 -3.99 -3.08
C SER A 76 4.17 -4.75 -3.61
N SER A 77 4.17 -6.08 -3.56
CA SER A 77 5.23 -6.96 -4.04
C SER A 77 4.70 -8.38 -4.21
N GLY A 78 5.32 -9.22 -5.04
CA GLY A 78 5.02 -10.66 -5.07
C GLY A 78 5.17 -11.36 -3.71
N LEU A 79 5.99 -10.82 -2.81
CA LEU A 79 6.14 -11.33 -1.43
C LEU A 79 4.88 -11.18 -0.56
N HIS A 80 3.85 -10.43 -1.00
CA HIS A 80 2.57 -10.43 -0.28
C HIS A 80 1.94 -11.84 -0.22
N LYS A 81 2.26 -12.72 -1.19
CA LYS A 81 1.70 -14.07 -1.29
C LYS A 81 2.09 -14.97 -0.11
N SER A 82 3.25 -14.74 0.51
CA SER A 82 3.70 -15.42 1.73
C SER A 82 3.41 -14.62 3.01
N GLY A 83 2.79 -13.45 2.89
CA GLY A 83 2.47 -12.58 4.02
C GLY A 83 1.33 -13.11 4.88
N LYS A 84 1.35 -12.70 6.15
CA LYS A 84 0.24 -12.86 7.10
C LYS A 84 0.14 -11.59 7.94
N ILE A 85 -1.07 -11.12 8.21
CA ILE A 85 -1.30 -10.03 9.16
C ILE A 85 -1.34 -10.61 10.57
N HIS A 86 -0.36 -10.25 11.39
CA HIS A 86 -0.28 -10.66 12.79
C HIS A 86 -1.01 -9.65 13.69
N VAL A 87 -2.34 -9.58 13.63
CA VAL A 87 -3.14 -8.55 14.35
C VAL A 87 -2.74 -8.39 15.83
N GLU A 88 -2.58 -9.51 16.55
CA GLU A 88 -2.22 -9.53 17.98
C GLU A 88 -0.76 -9.13 18.27
N ASN A 89 0.12 -9.22 17.27
CA ASN A 89 1.54 -8.85 17.39
C ASN A 89 2.00 -8.16 16.10
N ILE A 90 1.33 -7.05 15.74
CA ILE A 90 1.52 -6.40 14.45
C ILE A 90 2.96 -5.89 14.25
N ASN A 91 3.65 -5.60 15.36
CA ASN A 91 5.03 -5.15 15.40
C ASN A 91 6.05 -6.30 15.49
N LEU A 92 5.60 -7.56 15.44
CA LEU A 92 6.46 -8.76 15.43
C LEU A 92 7.47 -8.82 16.58
N ARG A 93 7.08 -8.37 17.77
CA ARG A 93 7.95 -8.34 18.97
C ARG A 93 8.17 -9.74 19.55
N ASN A 94 9.05 -9.82 20.56
CA ASN A 94 9.33 -11.01 21.36
C ASN A 94 9.92 -12.17 20.56
N GLY A 95 10.87 -11.88 19.67
CA GLY A 95 11.55 -12.88 18.84
C GLY A 95 10.75 -13.35 17.62
N ALA A 96 9.57 -12.74 17.36
CA ALA A 96 8.77 -13.05 16.18
C ALA A 96 9.24 -12.34 14.90
N TYR A 97 10.24 -11.46 15.01
CA TYR A 97 10.76 -10.64 13.93
C TYR A 97 11.64 -11.45 12.98
N GLU A 98 11.25 -11.47 11.71
CA GLU A 98 12.07 -11.92 10.61
C GLU A 98 11.96 -10.87 9.48
N PRO A 99 13.07 -10.38 8.89
CA PRO A 99 13.01 -9.28 7.93
C PRO A 99 12.08 -9.52 6.72
N GLU A 100 12.09 -10.76 6.19
CA GLU A 100 11.24 -11.14 5.07
C GLU A 100 9.76 -11.19 5.48
N LYS A 101 9.46 -11.75 6.66
CA LYS A 101 8.11 -11.81 7.23
C LYS A 101 7.53 -10.41 7.48
N ALA A 102 8.33 -9.51 8.07
CA ALA A 102 7.94 -8.12 8.29
C ALA A 102 7.61 -7.40 6.96
N TYR A 103 8.48 -7.59 5.96
CA TYR A 103 8.24 -7.03 4.63
C TYR A 103 7.00 -7.63 3.95
N ALA A 104 6.84 -8.95 3.95
CA ALA A 104 5.70 -9.65 3.38
C ALA A 104 4.38 -9.22 4.05
N GLN A 105 4.36 -9.07 5.39
CA GLN A 105 3.22 -8.50 6.13
C GLN A 105 2.90 -7.09 5.63
N SER A 106 3.91 -6.22 5.51
CA SER A 106 3.69 -4.83 5.04
C SER A 106 3.13 -4.76 3.61
N LYS A 107 3.54 -5.69 2.74
CA LYS A 107 3.08 -5.74 1.35
C LYS A 107 1.71 -6.39 1.20
N LEU A 108 1.37 -7.37 2.04
CA LEU A 108 0.00 -7.87 2.18
C LEU A 108 -0.94 -6.78 2.73
N ALA A 109 -0.48 -6.00 3.71
CA ALA A 109 -1.25 -4.90 4.27
C ALA A 109 -1.66 -3.88 3.20
N ASN A 110 -0.78 -3.55 2.26
CA ASN A 110 -1.12 -2.69 1.12
C ASN A 110 -2.21 -3.27 0.20
N VAL A 111 -2.22 -4.60 -0.02
CA VAL A 111 -3.26 -5.25 -0.84
C VAL A 111 -4.62 -5.20 -0.13
N LEU A 112 -4.65 -5.59 1.14
CA LEU A 112 -5.86 -5.57 1.96
C LEU A 112 -6.38 -4.14 2.17
N PHE A 113 -5.47 -3.16 2.32
CA PHE A 113 -5.84 -1.75 2.42
C PHE A 113 -6.47 -1.24 1.14
N THR A 114 -5.90 -1.53 -0.03
CA THR A 114 -6.51 -1.19 -1.32
C THR A 114 -7.92 -1.75 -1.42
N ARG A 115 -8.10 -3.04 -1.09
CA ARG A 115 -9.40 -3.71 -1.17
C ARG A 115 -10.44 -3.08 -0.24
N GLU A 116 -10.09 -2.86 1.03
CA GLU A 116 -10.99 -2.28 2.02
C GLU A 116 -11.28 -0.80 1.74
N LEU A 117 -10.29 -0.04 1.25
CA LEU A 117 -10.48 1.35 0.84
C LEU A 117 -11.49 1.45 -0.30
N ALA A 118 -11.41 0.59 -1.32
CA ALA A 118 -12.38 0.56 -2.41
C ALA A 118 -13.80 0.29 -1.88
N ARG A 119 -13.93 -0.70 -1.00
CA ARG A 119 -15.21 -1.07 -0.39
C ARG A 119 -15.82 0.08 0.42
N ARG A 120 -15.02 0.81 1.20
CA ARG A 120 -15.47 1.97 2.00
C ARG A 120 -15.73 3.22 1.17
N LEU A 121 -15.04 3.38 0.05
CA LEU A 121 -15.33 4.47 -0.89
C LEU A 121 -16.66 4.23 -1.59
N GLY A 122 -16.93 2.99 -2.02
CA GLY A 122 -18.11 2.67 -2.81
C GLY A 122 -18.08 3.31 -4.20
N PRO A 123 -19.09 3.00 -5.04
CA PRO A 123 -19.08 3.39 -6.45
C PRO A 123 -19.30 4.89 -6.69
N GLU A 124 -19.91 5.61 -5.75
CA GLU A 124 -20.41 6.98 -5.97
C GLU A 124 -19.38 8.09 -5.67
N ARG A 125 -18.21 7.76 -5.14
CA ARG A 125 -17.28 8.76 -4.57
C ARG A 125 -16.17 9.24 -5.51
N GLY A 126 -16.06 8.67 -6.71
CA GLY A 126 -15.14 9.13 -7.75
C GLY A 126 -13.64 9.02 -7.42
N VAL A 127 -13.26 8.15 -6.49
CA VAL A 127 -11.85 7.80 -6.21
C VAL A 127 -11.68 6.29 -6.34
N ASN A 128 -10.80 5.86 -7.24
CA ASN A 128 -10.45 4.46 -7.42
C ASN A 128 -9.12 4.16 -6.74
N THR A 129 -8.96 2.92 -6.28
CA THR A 129 -7.74 2.47 -5.61
C THR A 129 -7.24 1.17 -6.21
N TYR A 130 -5.93 1.05 -6.34
CA TYR A 130 -5.26 -0.06 -6.98
C TYR A 130 -4.06 -0.48 -6.14
N SER A 131 -3.73 -1.77 -6.17
CA SER A 131 -2.47 -2.29 -5.62
C SER A 131 -1.73 -3.05 -6.70
N LEU A 132 -0.41 -3.13 -6.63
CA LEU A 132 0.35 -3.77 -7.70
C LEU A 132 1.68 -4.39 -7.28
N HIS A 133 2.18 -5.28 -8.13
CA HIS A 133 3.58 -5.64 -8.20
C HIS A 133 4.30 -4.81 -9.28
N PRO A 134 5.41 -4.14 -8.97
CA PRO A 134 6.20 -3.43 -9.97
C PRO A 134 7.14 -4.36 -10.75
N GLY A 135 7.06 -5.69 -10.57
CA GLY A 135 8.08 -6.63 -11.03
C GLY A 135 9.30 -6.70 -10.09
N ALA A 136 10.26 -7.55 -10.44
CA ALA A 136 11.53 -7.67 -9.72
C ALA A 136 12.48 -6.53 -10.14
N VAL A 137 12.21 -5.30 -9.72
CA VAL A 137 13.03 -4.14 -10.08
C VAL A 137 14.37 -4.17 -9.34
N GLN A 138 15.48 -4.06 -10.06
CA GLN A 138 16.81 -3.92 -9.46
C GLN A 138 16.87 -2.59 -8.68
N THR A 139 16.60 -2.64 -7.39
CA THR A 139 16.67 -1.49 -6.49
C THR A 139 17.83 -1.66 -5.51
N GLU A 140 18.38 -0.55 -5.03
CA GLU A 140 19.46 -0.54 -4.03
C GLU A 140 19.05 -1.08 -2.65
N ASN A 141 17.83 -1.60 -2.52
CA ASN A 141 17.16 -2.02 -1.29
C ASN A 141 17.71 -3.31 -0.65
N VAL A 142 18.81 -3.86 -1.14
CA VAL A 142 19.48 -5.03 -0.55
C VAL A 142 20.53 -4.67 0.51
N ARG A 143 20.62 -3.38 0.89
CA ARG A 143 21.67 -2.85 1.76
C ARG A 143 21.76 -3.53 3.13
N TYR A 144 20.64 -4.00 3.66
CA TYR A 144 20.54 -4.57 5.01
C TYR A 144 20.41 -6.10 5.03
N MET A 145 20.46 -6.76 3.86
CA MET A 145 20.42 -8.22 3.78
C MET A 145 21.70 -8.86 4.32
N LYS A 146 21.58 -10.04 4.93
CA LYS A 146 22.76 -10.88 5.26
C LYS A 146 23.50 -11.28 3.98
N PHE A 147 24.80 -11.56 4.08
CA PHE A 147 25.66 -11.85 2.92
C PHE A 147 25.09 -12.93 1.97
N VAL A 148 24.63 -14.05 2.51
CA VAL A 148 24.04 -15.16 1.72
C VAL A 148 22.74 -14.74 1.04
N GLN A 149 21.86 -14.02 1.75
CA GLN A 149 20.62 -13.51 1.17
C GLN A 149 20.89 -12.49 0.06
N LYS A 150 21.82 -11.56 0.29
CA LYS A 150 22.25 -10.60 -0.72
C LYS A 150 22.81 -11.32 -1.95
N PHE A 151 23.59 -12.38 -1.77
CA PHE A 151 24.13 -13.18 -2.87
C PHE A 151 23.02 -13.87 -3.67
N VAL A 152 22.08 -14.55 -3.00
CA VAL A 152 20.93 -15.22 -3.64
C VAL A 152 20.04 -14.22 -4.38
N VAL A 153 19.69 -13.10 -3.73
CA VAL A 153 18.88 -12.04 -4.35
C VAL A 153 19.62 -11.42 -5.51
N THR A 154 20.93 -11.18 -5.42
CA THR A 154 21.72 -10.64 -6.55
C THR A 154 21.71 -11.60 -7.75
N ILE A 155 21.83 -12.90 -7.54
CA ILE A 155 21.74 -13.90 -8.62
C ILE A 155 20.33 -13.93 -9.21
N MET A 156 19.31 -13.97 -8.36
CA MET A 156 17.91 -13.94 -8.80
C MET A 156 17.63 -12.68 -9.62
N MET A 157 18.02 -11.51 -9.13
CA MET A 157 17.84 -10.22 -9.80
C MET A 157 18.67 -10.08 -11.09
N LYS A 158 19.71 -10.88 -11.31
CA LYS A 158 20.37 -10.96 -12.63
C LYS A 158 19.55 -11.74 -13.66
N VAL A 159 18.69 -12.66 -13.21
CA VAL A 159 17.88 -13.53 -14.08
C VAL A 159 16.49 -12.96 -14.32
N VAL A 160 15.83 -12.45 -13.28
CA VAL A 160 14.46 -11.91 -13.35
C VAL A 160 14.39 -10.40 -13.19
N GLY A 161 15.53 -9.75 -12.94
CA GLY A 161 15.54 -8.32 -12.66
C GLY A 161 15.22 -7.48 -13.88
N ILE A 162 14.34 -6.51 -13.68
CA ILE A 162 13.98 -5.54 -14.70
C ILE A 162 14.52 -4.16 -14.34
N ASP A 163 14.76 -3.35 -15.36
CA ASP A 163 15.15 -1.95 -15.18
C ASP A 163 13.98 -1.12 -14.63
N VAL A 164 14.28 0.12 -14.23
CA VAL A 164 13.30 1.04 -13.63
C VAL A 164 12.20 1.43 -14.62
N VAL A 165 12.50 1.49 -15.93
CA VAL A 165 11.52 1.85 -16.97
C VAL A 165 10.46 0.77 -17.11
N LYS A 166 10.86 -0.50 -17.09
CA LYS A 166 9.92 -1.63 -17.04
C LYS A 166 9.23 -1.72 -15.69
N GLY A 167 9.96 -1.45 -14.61
CA GLY A 167 9.45 -1.51 -13.24
C GLY A 167 8.31 -0.54 -12.94
N CYS A 168 8.30 0.63 -13.58
CA CYS A 168 7.24 1.61 -13.39
C CYS A 168 5.98 1.34 -14.24
N GLN A 169 6.03 0.42 -15.21
CA GLN A 169 4.92 0.25 -16.18
C GLN A 169 3.60 -0.08 -15.49
N THR A 170 3.57 -1.04 -14.56
CA THR A 170 2.33 -1.37 -13.86
C THR A 170 1.83 -0.19 -13.01
N SER A 171 2.73 0.59 -12.40
CA SER A 171 2.36 1.80 -11.66
C SER A 171 1.74 2.87 -12.55
N LEU A 172 2.33 3.11 -13.72
CA LEU A 172 1.80 4.04 -14.71
C LEU A 172 0.48 3.53 -15.31
N TYR A 173 0.37 2.23 -15.56
CA TYR A 173 -0.87 1.60 -16.02
C TYR A 173 -2.01 1.85 -15.02
N CYS A 174 -1.82 1.52 -13.74
CA CYS A 174 -2.81 1.81 -12.69
C CYS A 174 -3.10 3.31 -12.55
N ALA A 175 -2.09 4.17 -12.72
CA ALA A 175 -2.24 5.62 -12.55
C ALA A 175 -2.92 6.31 -13.75
N LEU A 176 -2.75 5.81 -14.98
CA LEU A 176 -3.06 6.59 -16.20
C LEU A 176 -4.04 5.90 -17.16
N ASP A 177 -4.12 4.58 -17.20
CA ASP A 177 -4.90 3.86 -18.21
C ASP A 177 -6.41 4.05 -17.99
N GLU A 178 -7.10 4.63 -18.97
CA GLU A 178 -8.55 4.93 -18.96
C GLU A 178 -9.43 3.69 -18.83
N GLY A 179 -8.97 2.53 -19.31
CA GLY A 179 -9.70 1.27 -19.19
C GLY A 179 -9.97 0.85 -17.74
N LEU A 180 -9.20 1.39 -16.78
CA LEU A 180 -9.35 1.11 -15.36
C LEU A 180 -10.31 2.04 -14.61
N ASP A 181 -10.95 3.00 -15.29
CA ASP A 181 -11.84 3.98 -14.63
C ASP A 181 -13.05 3.32 -13.93
N ASN A 182 -13.42 2.10 -14.33
CA ASN A 182 -14.49 1.31 -13.70
C ASN A 182 -13.97 0.22 -12.75
N GLU A 183 -12.67 0.19 -12.47
CA GLU A 183 -12.03 -0.80 -11.62
C GLU A 183 -11.50 -0.15 -10.32
N SER A 184 -11.71 -0.82 -9.18
CA SER A 184 -11.22 -0.36 -7.88
C SER A 184 -11.10 -1.54 -6.91
N GLY A 185 -10.08 -1.51 -6.05
CA GLY A 185 -9.85 -2.53 -5.02
C GLY A 185 -9.05 -3.74 -5.49
N PHE A 186 -8.55 -3.75 -6.73
CA PHE A 186 -7.88 -4.91 -7.32
C PHE A 186 -6.35 -4.85 -7.23
N TYR A 187 -5.74 -6.01 -7.50
CA TYR A 187 -4.29 -6.20 -7.58
C TYR A 187 -3.86 -6.37 -9.03
N TYR A 188 -2.73 -5.76 -9.39
CA TYR A 188 -2.20 -5.76 -10.75
C TYR A 188 -0.76 -6.24 -10.81
N ASP A 189 -0.43 -6.99 -11.85
CA ASP A 189 0.93 -7.43 -12.17
C ASP A 189 1.11 -7.41 -13.68
N ASN A 190 2.28 -6.96 -14.15
CA ASN A 190 2.60 -6.84 -15.57
C ASN A 190 1.48 -6.16 -16.40
N CYS A 191 1.00 -4.99 -15.92
CA CYS A 191 -0.09 -4.21 -16.52
C CYS A 191 -1.41 -5.00 -16.73
N ARG A 192 -1.70 -6.00 -15.88
CA ARG A 192 -2.93 -6.78 -15.93
C ARG A 192 -3.50 -7.00 -14.53
N ARG A 193 -4.83 -7.03 -14.42
CA ARG A 193 -5.52 -7.47 -13.20
C ARG A 193 -5.18 -8.93 -12.91
N VAL A 194 -4.91 -9.24 -11.66
CA VAL A 194 -4.72 -10.62 -11.18
C VAL A 194 -6.01 -11.08 -10.49
N ASP A 195 -6.68 -12.06 -11.09
CA ASP A 195 -7.94 -12.60 -10.57
C ASP A 195 -7.70 -13.67 -9.50
N ASP A 196 -6.74 -14.57 -9.74
CA ASP A 196 -6.41 -15.68 -8.84
C ASP A 196 -5.44 -15.23 -7.72
N MET A 197 -6.01 -14.57 -6.71
CA MET A 197 -5.28 -14.11 -5.52
C MET A 197 -5.22 -15.19 -4.43
N VAL A 198 -4.16 -15.17 -3.62
CA VAL A 198 -4.08 -16.02 -2.43
C VAL A 198 -5.17 -15.63 -1.43
N SER A 199 -5.69 -16.61 -0.68
CA SER A 199 -6.83 -16.39 0.24
C SER A 199 -6.56 -15.33 1.29
N THR A 200 -5.32 -15.19 1.76
CA THR A 200 -4.90 -14.15 2.71
C THR A 200 -5.02 -12.73 2.15
N ALA A 201 -4.96 -12.56 0.82
CA ALA A 201 -5.09 -11.27 0.15
C ALA A 201 -6.55 -10.90 -0.19
N THR A 202 -7.47 -11.85 -0.06
CA THR A 202 -8.91 -11.67 -0.31
C THR A 202 -9.75 -11.86 0.96
N ASP A 203 -9.12 -11.90 2.13
CA ASP A 203 -9.79 -12.07 3.42
C ASP A 203 -10.38 -10.72 3.90
N ASP A 204 -11.67 -10.54 3.68
CA ASP A 204 -12.40 -9.32 4.06
C ASP A 204 -12.45 -9.09 5.58
N ASN A 205 -12.42 -10.15 6.39
CA ASN A 205 -12.40 -10.00 7.85
C ASN A 205 -11.03 -9.50 8.30
N CYS A 206 -9.96 -10.07 7.75
CA CYS A 206 -8.60 -9.60 8.00
C CYS A 206 -8.41 -8.14 7.54
N ALA A 207 -8.96 -7.78 6.38
CA ALA A 207 -8.91 -6.40 5.88
C ALA A 207 -9.59 -5.41 6.82
N LYS A 208 -10.78 -5.75 7.35
CA LYS A 208 -11.50 -4.93 8.34
C LYS A 208 -10.74 -4.79 9.66
N GLN A 209 -10.18 -5.89 10.17
CA GLN A 209 -9.36 -5.87 11.38
C GLN A 209 -8.10 -5.01 11.21
N LEU A 210 -7.41 -5.17 10.08
CA LEU A 210 -6.24 -4.34 9.74
C LEU A 210 -6.62 -2.87 9.63
N TRP A 211 -7.77 -2.54 9.05
CA TRP A 211 -8.26 -1.17 8.96
C TRP A 211 -8.44 -0.55 10.34
N GLN A 212 -9.20 -1.21 11.22
CA GLN A 212 -9.47 -0.74 12.59
C GLN A 212 -8.17 -0.55 13.36
N LEU A 213 -7.29 -1.55 13.31
CA LEU A 213 -5.99 -1.48 13.96
C LEU A 213 -5.15 -0.31 13.39
N SER A 214 -5.13 -0.12 12.07
CA SER A 214 -4.37 0.97 11.45
C SER A 214 -4.91 2.34 11.87
N GLU A 215 -6.23 2.50 11.92
CA GLU A 215 -6.93 3.71 12.37
C GLU A 215 -6.54 4.11 13.80
N GLU A 216 -6.52 3.12 14.70
CA GLU A 216 -6.12 3.28 16.10
C GLU A 216 -4.63 3.63 16.22
N LEU A 217 -3.76 2.88 15.54
CA LEU A 217 -2.31 3.06 15.60
C LEU A 217 -1.88 4.44 15.13
N VAL A 218 -2.45 4.94 14.03
CA VAL A 218 -2.12 6.29 13.51
C VAL A 218 -2.87 7.41 14.21
N ARG A 219 -3.81 7.08 15.11
CA ARG A 219 -4.72 8.02 15.79
C ARG A 219 -5.42 8.89 14.76
N LEU A 220 -6.14 8.25 13.84
CA LEU A 220 -6.82 8.96 12.76
C LEU A 220 -7.89 9.89 13.33
N GLU A 221 -7.95 11.12 12.82
CA GLU A 221 -8.92 12.12 13.25
C GLU A 221 -10.32 11.75 12.76
N ASP A 222 -11.35 11.97 13.59
CA ASP A 222 -12.69 11.44 13.33
C ASP A 222 -13.28 11.88 11.99
N HIS A 223 -13.02 13.12 11.56
CA HIS A 223 -13.52 13.64 10.29
C HIS A 223 -12.84 13.02 9.05
N LEU A 224 -11.73 12.30 9.22
CA LEU A 224 -11.04 11.56 8.15
C LEU A 224 -11.46 10.09 8.10
N LYS A 225 -12.17 9.58 9.11
CA LYS A 225 -12.59 8.19 9.17
C LYS A 225 -13.62 7.90 8.07
N LEU A 226 -13.41 6.80 7.36
CA LEU A 226 -14.42 6.25 6.46
C LEU A 226 -15.18 5.16 7.20
N HIS A 227 -16.48 5.37 7.38
CA HIS A 227 -17.34 4.34 7.93
C HIS A 227 -17.50 3.18 6.95
N ASP A 228 -17.82 2.01 7.51
CA ASP A 228 -18.14 0.84 6.75
C ASP A 228 -19.43 1.09 5.95
N ASN A 229 -19.30 1.30 4.64
CA ASN A 229 -20.43 1.34 3.72
C ASN A 229 -20.92 -0.09 3.44
N THR A 230 -21.41 -0.80 4.45
CA THR A 230 -22.38 -1.87 4.19
C THR A 230 -23.71 -1.21 3.83
N PHE A 231 -23.82 -0.66 2.62
CA PHE A 231 -25.13 -0.51 2.03
C PHE A 231 -25.69 -1.93 1.88
N GLY A 232 -26.87 -2.15 2.46
CA GLY A 232 -27.46 -3.46 2.67
C GLY A 232 -27.75 -4.22 1.38
N ASN A 233 -27.90 -5.53 1.54
CA ASN A 233 -28.71 -6.36 0.66
C ASN A 233 -30.09 -5.73 0.41
#